data_AF-A0A6A7BGU3-F1
#
_entry.id   AF-A0A6A7BGU3-F1
#
_cell.length_a   1.000
_cell.length_b   1.000
_cell.length_c   1.000
_cell.angle_alpha   90.00
_cell.angle_beta   90.00
_cell.angle_gamma   90.00
#
_symmetry.space_group_name_H-M   'P 1'
#
loop_
_entity.id
_entity.type
_entity.pdbx_description
1 polymer ?
#
loop_
_entity_poly.entity_id
_entity_poly.type
_entity_poly.pdbx_seq_one_letter_code
_entity_poly.pdbx_strand_id
1 'polypeptide(L)'
;MSVAQGTSEPLAVPTSKPKHSFKKIVKAFSAFSGRGNNVRTPATILNDEALQVELDNAEPAEQKWTTVWQPRDDSERLVIADPGDGMWLCDCMHENPLLHFHGKYPFKHMKCGKCEHIHFPKCSTSAILTPIPSVTMEVFKERYHDAVHQDEARYCRLCRPCGLTHRAVLVEGHLDFQAPCLCGASAIEDGNCFYIGSVEEWRSDPNSQAVNLRLQRTLTAAAVVAEDLRSRQQPRAHNLRPTQSHAPPTGPATSRPDLSRRITTYARMVPRVRVNNPEPLPPTVAPRARWQDGFWYVD
;
A
#
# COMPACT_ATOMS: atom_id res chain seq x y z
N MET A 1 36.01 -2.16 -64.04
CA MET A 1 35.28 -2.81 -62.93
C MET A 1 34.21 -1.84 -62.47
N SER A 2 32.98 -2.01 -62.95
CA SER A 2 31.86 -1.11 -62.69
C SER A 2 30.95 -1.73 -61.63
N VAL A 3 30.79 -1.02 -60.51
CA VAL A 3 29.93 -1.45 -59.39
C VAL A 3 28.57 -0.80 -59.58
N ALA A 4 27.55 -1.62 -59.82
CA ALA A 4 26.16 -1.18 -59.92
C ALA A 4 25.59 -0.92 -58.52
N GLN A 5 25.03 0.26 -58.30
CA GLN A 5 24.29 0.61 -57.09
C GLN A 5 22.82 0.15 -57.26
N GLY A 6 22.42 -0.83 -56.46
CA GLY A 6 21.02 -1.24 -56.35
C GLY A 6 20.27 -0.35 -55.37
N THR A 7 19.24 0.33 -55.85
CA THR A 7 18.27 1.06 -55.05
C THR A 7 17.19 0.09 -54.54
N SER A 8 17.10 -0.10 -53.24
CA SER A 8 16.02 -0.84 -52.58
C SER A 8 14.87 0.11 -52.22
N GLU A 9 13.68 -0.17 -52.75
CA GLU A 9 12.43 0.47 -52.33
C GLU A 9 12.00 -0.01 -50.94
N PRO A 10 11.50 0.88 -50.06
CA PRO A 10 10.95 0.48 -48.77
C PRO A 10 9.51 -0.02 -48.92
N LEU A 11 9.24 -1.24 -48.45
CA LEU A 11 7.89 -1.80 -48.30
C LEU A 11 7.06 -0.94 -47.32
N ALA A 12 5.90 -0.48 -47.79
CA ALA A 12 4.91 0.22 -46.98
C ALA A 12 4.27 -0.71 -45.93
N VAL A 13 4.39 -0.34 -44.66
CA VAL A 13 3.73 -1.01 -43.53
C VAL A 13 2.31 -0.46 -43.37
N PRO A 14 1.25 -1.30 -43.42
CA PRO A 14 -0.11 -0.83 -43.19
C PRO A 14 -0.35 -0.55 -41.70
N THR A 15 -0.40 0.73 -41.33
CA THR A 15 -0.79 1.18 -39.99
C THR A 15 -2.32 1.20 -39.86
N SER A 16 -2.93 0.09 -39.43
CA SER A 16 -4.34 0.09 -39.02
C SER A 16 -4.45 0.46 -37.53
N LYS A 17 -4.94 1.67 -37.25
CA LYS A 17 -5.18 2.16 -35.88
C LYS A 17 -6.50 1.58 -35.36
N PRO A 18 -6.53 0.86 -34.22
CA PRO A 18 -7.78 0.51 -33.57
C PRO A 18 -8.41 1.75 -32.91
N LYS A 19 -9.53 2.22 -33.46
CA LYS A 19 -10.36 3.30 -32.91
C LYS A 19 -11.25 2.77 -31.77
N HIS A 20 -10.67 2.45 -30.61
CA HIS A 20 -11.46 2.32 -29.39
C HIS A 20 -11.07 3.42 -28.40
N SER A 21 -11.94 4.43 -28.34
CA SER A 21 -11.82 5.59 -27.44
C SER A 21 -12.03 5.15 -26.00
N PHE A 22 -10.93 4.94 -25.27
CA PHE A 22 -10.92 4.74 -23.81
C PHE A 22 -11.47 5.94 -23.01
N LYS A 23 -11.74 7.09 -23.66
CA LYS A 23 -12.33 8.28 -23.01
C LYS A 23 -13.79 8.07 -22.57
N LYS A 24 -14.47 7.01 -23.00
CA LYS A 24 -15.87 6.75 -22.59
C LYS A 24 -16.01 5.84 -21.35
N ILE A 25 -14.99 5.08 -20.97
CA ILE A 25 -15.09 4.14 -19.83
C ILE A 25 -14.75 4.83 -18.50
N VAL A 26 -13.83 5.79 -18.48
CA VAL A 26 -13.50 6.55 -17.26
C VAL A 26 -14.64 7.49 -16.84
N LYS A 27 -15.50 7.92 -17.77
CA LYS A 27 -16.65 8.80 -17.47
C LYS A 27 -17.84 8.07 -16.83
N ALA A 28 -17.88 6.73 -16.90
CA ALA A 28 -18.98 5.93 -16.34
C ALA A 28 -18.80 5.65 -14.83
N PHE A 29 -17.57 5.58 -14.33
CA PHE A 29 -17.31 5.37 -12.90
C PHE A 29 -17.32 6.67 -12.08
N SER A 30 -17.09 7.83 -12.70
CA SER A 30 -17.25 9.14 -12.03
C SER A 30 -18.71 9.60 -11.88
N ALA A 31 -19.67 8.89 -12.49
CA ALA A 31 -21.10 9.23 -12.41
C ALA A 31 -21.83 8.52 -11.25
N PHE A 32 -21.19 7.56 -10.58
CA PHE A 32 -21.75 6.82 -9.44
C PHE A 32 -21.15 7.18 -8.08
N SER A 33 -20.18 8.10 -8.04
CA SER A 33 -19.84 8.81 -6.81
C SER A 33 -20.96 9.81 -6.54
N GLY A 34 -21.98 9.37 -5.81
CA GLY A 34 -23.19 10.11 -5.53
C GLY A 34 -22.90 11.57 -5.18
N ARG A 35 -23.45 12.49 -5.97
CA ARG A 35 -23.86 13.80 -5.50
C ARG A 35 -24.97 13.59 -4.45
N GLY A 36 -24.60 13.03 -3.31
CA GLY A 36 -25.36 13.23 -2.10
C GLY A 36 -25.19 14.70 -1.77
N ASN A 37 -26.17 15.52 -2.16
CA ASN A 37 -26.41 16.79 -1.50
C ASN A 37 -26.73 16.45 -0.04
N ASN A 38 -25.71 16.20 0.77
CA ASN A 38 -25.82 16.24 2.21
C ASN A 38 -26.10 17.70 2.54
N VAL A 39 -27.39 18.05 2.56
CA VAL A 39 -27.86 19.27 3.19
C VAL A 39 -27.33 19.22 4.61
N ARG A 40 -26.28 20.00 4.87
CA ARG A 40 -25.69 20.13 6.20
C ARG A 40 -26.80 20.58 7.12
N THR A 41 -27.19 19.72 8.07
CA THR A 41 -28.13 20.15 9.08
C THR A 41 -27.42 21.14 10.00
N PRO A 42 -28.11 22.12 10.60
CA PRO A 42 -27.50 23.08 11.52
C PRO A 42 -26.72 22.43 12.68
N ALA A 43 -27.15 21.23 13.10
CA ALA A 43 -26.45 20.43 14.09
C ALA A 43 -25.04 19.99 13.66
N THR A 44 -24.80 19.80 12.35
CA THR A 44 -23.47 19.48 11.83
C THR A 44 -22.52 20.68 11.94
N ILE A 45 -23.02 21.90 11.77
CA ILE A 45 -22.20 23.13 11.77
C ILE A 45 -21.65 23.43 13.17
N LEU A 46 -22.46 23.28 14.22
CA LEU A 46 -22.01 23.49 15.61
C LEU A 46 -20.97 22.46 16.05
N ASN A 47 -21.01 21.25 15.50
CA ASN A 47 -20.01 20.22 15.80
C ASN A 47 -18.66 20.49 15.12
N ASP A 48 -18.63 21.22 14.00
CA ASP A 48 -17.39 21.52 13.28
C ASP A 48 -16.50 22.48 14.08
N GLU A 49 -17.07 23.51 14.73
CA GLU A 49 -16.29 24.46 15.55
C GLU A 49 -15.71 23.79 16.79
N ALA A 50 -16.52 23.01 17.52
CA ALA A 50 -16.06 22.27 18.70
C ALA A 50 -14.98 21.24 18.34
N LEU A 51 -15.15 20.53 17.22
CA LEU A 51 -14.14 19.63 16.69
C LEU A 51 -12.85 20.38 16.35
N GLN A 52 -12.94 21.51 15.67
CA GLN A 52 -11.76 22.28 15.29
C GLN A 52 -10.98 22.74 16.52
N VAL A 53 -11.67 23.18 17.58
CA VAL A 53 -11.06 23.52 18.86
C VAL A 53 -10.41 22.30 19.53
N GLU A 54 -11.04 21.12 19.50
CA GLU A 54 -10.45 19.87 19.99
C GLU A 54 -9.19 19.50 19.20
N LEU A 55 -9.21 19.65 17.87
CA LEU A 55 -8.06 19.38 17.01
C LEU A 55 -6.93 20.39 17.23
N ASP A 56 -7.23 21.68 17.40
CA ASP A 56 -6.22 22.72 17.57
C ASP A 56 -5.52 22.63 18.93
N ASN A 57 -6.24 22.20 19.96
CA ASN A 57 -5.69 22.01 21.30
C ASN A 57 -5.09 20.62 21.55
N ALA A 58 -5.13 19.72 20.56
CA ALA A 58 -4.57 18.37 20.71
C ALA A 58 -3.06 18.41 20.97
N GLU A 59 -2.62 17.71 22.01
CA GLU A 59 -1.21 17.62 22.40
C GLU A 59 -0.48 16.53 21.60
N PRO A 60 0.77 16.77 21.14
CA PRO A 60 1.58 15.74 20.51
C PRO A 60 1.80 14.55 21.46
N ALA A 61 1.60 13.34 20.95
CA ALA A 61 1.78 12.11 21.70
C ALA A 61 3.24 11.69 21.82
N GLU A 62 4.06 12.09 20.87
CA GLU A 62 5.46 11.74 20.81
C GLU A 62 6.29 12.90 21.38
N GLN A 63 7.30 12.56 22.18
CA GLN A 63 8.19 13.58 22.75
C GLN A 63 8.78 14.42 21.61
N LYS A 64 8.81 15.75 21.77
CA LYS A 64 9.41 16.63 20.76
C LYS A 64 10.80 16.14 20.40
N TRP A 65 11.12 16.17 19.11
CA TRP A 65 12.45 15.85 18.64
C TRP A 65 13.42 16.94 19.11
N THR A 66 13.94 16.78 20.31
CA THR A 66 15.06 17.58 20.78
C THR A 66 16.26 17.09 20.01
N THR A 67 16.72 17.90 19.05
CA THR A 67 17.95 17.63 18.31
C THR A 67 19.03 17.33 19.35
N VAL A 68 19.43 16.06 19.44
CA VAL A 68 20.50 15.68 20.36
C VAL A 68 21.72 16.42 19.84
N TRP A 69 22.13 17.41 20.62
CA TRP A 69 23.31 18.21 20.38
C TRP A 69 24.50 17.28 20.18
N GLN A 70 24.88 17.03 18.94
CA GLN A 70 26.23 16.55 18.66
C GLN A 70 27.09 17.80 18.54
N PRO A 71 28.03 18.04 19.49
CA PRO A 71 29.02 19.08 19.32
C PRO A 71 29.93 18.65 18.17
N ARG A 72 29.61 19.12 16.97
CA ARG A 72 30.57 19.15 15.86
C ARG A 72 31.16 20.56 15.81
N ASP A 73 32.48 20.59 15.90
CA ASP A 73 33.34 21.77 15.77
C ASP A 73 32.80 22.75 14.72
N ASP A 74 32.51 23.97 15.19
CA ASP A 74 32.46 25.28 14.52
C ASP A 74 31.80 25.46 13.13
N SER A 75 31.23 24.43 12.51
CA SER A 75 30.46 24.57 11.27
C SER A 75 29.02 25.00 11.58
N GLU A 76 28.57 26.07 10.92
CA GLU A 76 27.26 26.71 11.02
C GLU A 76 26.12 25.72 11.35
N ARG A 77 25.52 25.91 12.52
CA ARG A 77 24.40 25.09 13.00
C ARG A 77 23.22 25.20 12.04
N LEU A 78 22.95 24.14 11.29
CA LEU A 78 21.68 24.01 10.57
C LEU A 78 20.59 23.77 11.62
N VAL A 79 19.73 24.76 11.84
CA VAL A 79 18.49 24.56 12.61
C VAL A 79 17.58 23.72 11.71
N ILE A 80 17.62 22.40 11.90
CA ILE A 80 16.70 21.50 11.20
C ILE A 80 15.33 21.70 11.85
N ALA A 81 14.37 22.22 11.09
CA ALA A 81 12.98 22.28 11.51
C ALA A 81 12.50 20.87 11.87
N ASP A 82 11.65 20.76 12.91
CA ASP A 82 11.12 19.48 13.36
C ASP A 82 10.49 18.71 12.17
N PRO A 83 11.06 17.56 11.77
CA PRO A 83 10.57 16.79 10.64
C PRO A 83 9.23 16.09 10.96
N GLY A 84 8.75 16.19 12.20
CA GLY A 84 7.58 15.51 12.71
C GLY A 84 7.88 14.05 13.06
N ASP A 85 6.81 13.27 13.20
CA ASP A 85 6.85 11.88 13.65
C ASP A 85 6.93 10.90 12.48
N GLY A 86 6.63 11.38 11.28
CA GLY A 86 6.66 10.60 10.06
C GLY A 86 6.31 11.43 8.85
N MET A 87 6.05 10.73 7.75
CA MET A 87 5.50 11.35 6.55
C MET A 87 4.59 10.36 5.80
N TRP A 88 3.76 10.92 4.94
CA TRP A 88 3.15 10.16 3.86
C TRP A 88 3.28 10.87 2.52
N LEU A 89 3.39 10.06 1.47
CA LEU A 89 3.59 10.49 0.10
C LEU A 89 2.28 10.34 -0.67
N CYS A 90 1.71 11.46 -1.07
CA CYS A 90 0.48 11.51 -1.86
C CYS A 90 0.72 11.08 -3.31
N ASP A 91 -0.36 10.74 -4.02
CA ASP A 91 -0.34 10.48 -5.47
C ASP A 91 0.25 11.57 -6.35
N CYS A 92 0.12 12.83 -5.94
CA CYS A 92 0.76 13.95 -6.63
C CYS A 92 2.25 14.12 -6.25
N MET A 93 2.84 13.11 -5.57
CA MET A 93 4.20 13.09 -5.04
C MET A 93 4.48 14.19 -3.99
N HIS A 94 3.43 14.79 -3.43
CA HIS A 94 3.59 15.74 -2.33
C HIS A 94 3.83 15.01 -1.02
N GLU A 95 4.80 15.51 -0.27
CA GLU A 95 5.19 15.04 1.05
C GLU A 95 4.33 15.72 2.08
N ASN A 96 3.67 14.93 2.90
CA ASN A 96 2.81 15.43 3.95
C ASN A 96 3.38 14.93 5.28
N PRO A 97 3.84 15.83 6.17
CA PRO A 97 4.36 15.43 7.47
C PRO A 97 3.24 14.78 8.29
N LEU A 98 3.62 13.81 9.13
CA LEU A 98 2.74 13.19 10.11
C LEU A 98 3.17 13.65 11.50
N LEU A 99 2.18 14.04 12.29
CA LEU A 99 2.31 14.32 13.71
C LEU A 99 1.28 13.48 14.43
N HIS A 100 1.72 12.69 15.40
CA HIS A 100 0.90 11.85 16.23
C HIS A 100 0.44 12.64 17.46
N PHE A 101 -0.87 12.70 17.67
CA PHE A 101 -1.51 13.42 18.78
C PHE A 101 -2.21 12.47 19.73
N HIS A 102 -2.27 12.84 21.02
CA HIS A 102 -3.10 12.16 22.01
C HIS A 102 -4.60 12.31 21.71
N GLY A 103 -5.41 11.46 22.34
CA GLY A 103 -6.87 11.55 22.25
C GLY A 103 -7.48 10.91 21.00
N LYS A 104 -8.69 11.37 20.62
CA LYS A 104 -9.56 10.67 19.65
C LYS A 104 -9.06 10.73 18.20
N TYR A 105 -8.26 11.73 17.85
CA TYR A 105 -7.92 12.04 16.46
C TYR A 105 -6.41 12.04 16.20
N PRO A 106 -5.76 10.86 16.14
CA PRO A 106 -4.31 10.72 16.26
C PRO A 106 -3.50 11.43 15.17
N PHE A 107 -4.06 11.65 13.98
CA PHE A 107 -3.41 12.40 12.89
C PHE A 107 -4.30 13.52 12.33
N LYS A 108 -5.31 13.94 13.10
CA LYS A 108 -6.30 14.96 12.70
C LYS A 108 -6.89 14.63 11.30
N HIS A 109 -6.82 15.57 10.36
CA HIS A 109 -7.26 15.39 8.97
C HIS A 109 -6.09 15.03 8.05
N MET A 110 -6.12 13.84 7.47
CA MET A 110 -5.13 13.36 6.50
C MET A 110 -5.49 13.78 5.07
N LYS A 111 -5.33 15.07 4.76
CA LYS A 111 -5.50 15.64 3.41
C LYS A 111 -4.17 16.10 2.85
N CYS A 112 -3.95 15.86 1.56
CA CYS A 112 -2.77 16.34 0.88
C CYS A 112 -2.77 17.87 0.80
N GLY A 113 -1.70 18.51 1.29
CA GLY A 113 -1.56 19.98 1.26
C GLY A 113 -1.46 20.58 -0.14
N LYS A 114 -1.23 19.76 -1.18
CA LYS A 114 -1.07 20.21 -2.58
C LYS A 114 -2.29 19.96 -3.46
N CYS A 115 -2.95 18.81 -3.32
CA CYS A 115 -4.04 18.41 -4.23
C CYS A 115 -5.33 18.00 -3.50
N GLU A 116 -5.40 18.25 -2.19
CA GLU A 116 -6.55 17.95 -1.32
C GLU A 116 -6.97 16.47 -1.29
N HIS A 117 -6.16 15.58 -1.86
CA HIS A 117 -6.42 14.14 -1.86
C HIS A 117 -6.35 13.62 -0.42
N ILE A 118 -7.44 13.00 0.04
CA ILE A 118 -7.49 12.28 1.31
C ILE A 118 -6.63 11.01 1.21
N HIS A 119 -5.80 10.77 2.22
CA HIS A 119 -4.96 9.58 2.30
C HIS A 119 -5.76 8.29 1.99
N PHE A 120 -5.14 7.36 1.30
CA PHE A 120 -5.76 6.10 0.90
C PHE A 120 -4.71 4.99 0.87
N PRO A 121 -5.11 3.70 0.85
CA PRO A 121 -4.17 2.59 1.01
C PRO A 121 -3.04 2.48 -0.03
N LYS A 122 -3.09 3.20 -1.17
CA LYS A 122 -1.96 3.24 -2.13
C LYS A 122 -1.02 4.42 -1.92
N CYS A 123 -1.32 5.35 -1.01
CA CYS A 123 -0.33 6.28 -0.51
C CYS A 123 0.76 5.51 0.24
N SER A 124 2.00 5.97 0.11
CA SER A 124 3.11 5.41 0.89
C SER A 124 3.25 6.18 2.19
N THR A 125 3.49 5.48 3.28
CA THR A 125 3.59 6.03 4.64
C THR A 125 4.87 5.56 5.29
N SER A 126 5.45 6.36 6.18
CA SER A 126 6.51 5.89 7.07
C SER A 126 5.96 4.90 8.11
N ALA A 127 6.87 4.26 8.87
CA ALA A 127 6.54 3.20 9.82
C ALA A 127 5.47 3.57 10.87
N ILE A 128 5.34 4.86 11.20
CA ILE A 128 4.34 5.35 12.15
C ILE A 128 2.89 5.08 11.71
N LEU A 129 2.62 4.94 10.42
CA LEU A 129 1.27 4.68 9.92
C LEU A 129 1.29 3.44 9.03
N THR A 130 1.22 2.26 9.66
CA THR A 130 1.30 0.99 8.94
C THR A 130 -0.11 0.51 8.57
N PRO A 131 -0.43 0.32 7.26
CA PRO A 131 -1.74 -0.18 6.84
C PRO A 131 -2.02 -1.59 7.35
N ILE A 132 -3.25 -1.84 7.78
CA ILE A 132 -3.70 -3.16 8.19
C ILE A 132 -4.59 -3.74 7.08
N PRO A 133 -4.15 -4.82 6.39
CA PRO A 133 -4.84 -5.34 5.21
C PRO A 133 -6.20 -5.98 5.51
N SER A 134 -6.40 -6.51 6.71
CA SER A 134 -7.70 -6.98 7.17
C SER A 134 -7.79 -6.86 8.70
N VAL A 135 -8.96 -6.47 9.19
CA VAL A 135 -9.27 -6.41 10.63
C VAL A 135 -9.56 -7.80 11.19
N THR A 136 -9.73 -8.84 10.33
CA THR A 136 -9.99 -10.21 10.81
C THR A 136 -8.76 -10.75 11.54
N MET A 137 -8.94 -10.89 12.86
CA MET A 137 -7.89 -10.97 13.88
C MET A 137 -7.26 -12.34 14.08
N GLU A 138 -5.94 -12.43 13.88
CA GLU A 138 -5.05 -13.31 14.65
C GLU A 138 -3.74 -12.60 15.02
N VAL A 139 -3.14 -11.87 14.08
CA VAL A 139 -1.88 -11.10 14.26
C VAL A 139 -2.00 -9.99 15.31
N PHE A 140 -3.21 -9.58 15.65
CA PHE A 140 -3.45 -8.52 16.63
C PHE A 140 -3.17 -8.96 18.07
N LYS A 141 -3.38 -10.23 18.43
CA LYS A 141 -3.38 -10.66 19.84
C LYS A 141 -2.03 -10.48 20.54
N GLU A 142 -0.91 -10.67 19.85
CA GLU A 142 0.41 -10.50 20.48
C GLU A 142 0.70 -9.01 20.76
N ARG A 143 0.55 -8.13 19.76
CA ARG A 143 0.73 -6.68 19.94
C ARG A 143 -0.32 -6.05 20.86
N TYR A 144 -1.46 -6.72 21.03
CA TYR A 144 -2.52 -6.32 21.95
C TYR A 144 -2.05 -6.39 23.40
N HIS A 145 -1.27 -7.41 23.78
CA HIS A 145 -0.78 -7.54 25.15
C HIS A 145 0.16 -6.39 25.54
N ASP A 146 1.01 -5.96 24.60
CA ASP A 146 1.88 -4.80 24.81
C ASP A 146 1.07 -3.50 24.94
N ALA A 147 -0.06 -3.40 24.23
CA ALA A 147 -0.96 -2.26 24.30
C ALA A 147 -1.80 -2.21 25.59
N VAL A 148 -2.08 -3.33 26.26
CA VAL A 148 -2.78 -3.32 27.57
C VAL A 148 -1.96 -2.59 28.64
N HIS A 149 -0.63 -2.55 28.48
CA HIS A 149 0.25 -1.77 29.36
C HIS A 149 0.36 -0.29 28.95
N GLN A 150 -0.22 0.10 27.81
CA GLN A 150 -0.24 1.47 27.32
C GLN A 150 -1.64 2.04 27.54
N ASP A 151 -1.74 3.22 28.13
CA ASP A 151 -3.05 3.86 28.42
C ASP A 151 -3.86 4.18 27.14
N GLU A 152 -3.23 4.16 25.96
CA GLU A 152 -3.87 4.47 24.68
C GLU A 152 -3.60 3.39 23.61
N ALA A 153 -4.67 2.95 22.94
CA ALA A 153 -4.55 2.03 21.82
C ALA A 153 -3.80 2.69 20.63
N ARG A 154 -2.79 1.99 20.12
CA ARG A 154 -2.01 2.38 18.92
C ARG A 154 -2.65 1.91 17.62
N TYR A 155 -3.95 2.12 17.48
CA TYR A 155 -4.70 1.79 16.27
C TYR A 155 -5.60 2.95 15.88
N CYS A 156 -5.74 3.20 14.59
CA CYS A 156 -6.68 4.20 14.10
C CYS A 156 -7.36 3.80 12.80
N ARG A 157 -8.53 4.38 12.55
CA ARG A 157 -9.28 4.27 11.29
C ARG A 157 -9.36 5.62 10.61
N LEU A 158 -9.16 5.67 9.30
CA LEU A 158 -9.33 6.88 8.49
C LEU A 158 -10.75 6.96 7.91
N CYS A 159 -11.45 8.07 8.16
CA CYS A 159 -12.71 8.37 7.49
C CYS A 159 -12.46 8.81 6.05
N ARG A 160 -12.93 8.05 5.05
CA ARG A 160 -12.65 8.31 3.63
C ARG A 160 -13.32 9.57 3.07
N PRO A 161 -14.55 9.92 3.47
CA PRO A 161 -15.17 11.15 2.98
C PRO A 161 -14.53 12.46 3.46
N CYS A 162 -14.06 12.53 4.70
CA CYS A 162 -13.51 13.79 5.26
C CYS A 162 -12.01 13.76 5.58
N GLY A 163 -11.40 12.59 5.69
CA GLY A 163 -9.99 12.40 6.03
C GLY A 163 -9.69 12.44 7.53
N LEU A 164 -10.68 12.52 8.41
CA LEU A 164 -10.48 12.51 9.86
C LEU A 164 -10.07 11.11 10.34
N THR A 165 -9.00 11.01 11.12
CA THR A 165 -8.57 9.74 11.73
C THR A 165 -9.21 9.53 13.09
N HIS A 166 -9.72 8.35 13.39
CA HIS A 166 -10.32 7.98 14.68
C HIS A 166 -9.46 6.94 15.38
N ARG A 167 -9.01 7.22 16.61
CA ARG A 167 -8.33 6.22 17.45
C ARG A 167 -9.30 5.10 17.81
N ALA A 168 -8.79 3.86 17.84
CA ALA A 168 -9.53 2.74 18.39
C ALA A 168 -9.63 2.86 19.92
N VAL A 169 -10.70 2.34 20.48
CA VAL A 169 -10.86 2.12 21.93
C VAL A 169 -10.88 0.62 22.17
N LEU A 170 -10.24 0.21 23.25
CA LEU A 170 -10.18 -1.18 23.65
C LEU A 170 -11.41 -1.53 24.50
N VAL A 171 -12.30 -2.37 23.98
CA VAL A 171 -13.53 -2.80 24.69
C VAL A 171 -13.57 -4.32 24.70
N GLU A 172 -13.48 -4.92 25.88
CA GLU A 172 -13.64 -6.37 26.10
C GLU A 172 -12.76 -7.29 25.24
N GLY A 173 -11.51 -6.90 24.91
CA GLY A 173 -10.67 -7.73 24.02
C GLY A 173 -10.68 -7.29 22.56
N HIS A 174 -11.50 -6.30 22.21
CA HIS A 174 -11.78 -5.91 20.84
C HIS A 174 -11.45 -4.43 20.58
N LEU A 175 -11.00 -4.14 19.37
CA LEU A 175 -10.84 -2.77 18.88
C LEU A 175 -12.19 -2.26 18.43
N ASP A 176 -12.75 -1.29 19.17
CA ASP A 176 -13.90 -0.53 18.76
C ASP A 176 -13.48 0.82 18.16
N PHE A 177 -14.18 1.29 17.14
CA PHE A 177 -13.88 2.55 16.50
C PHE A 177 -15.14 3.40 16.47
N GLN A 178 -15.06 4.61 17.04
CA GLN A 178 -16.17 5.55 17.11
C GLN A 178 -16.86 5.71 15.73
N ALA A 179 -18.16 5.40 15.70
CA ALA A 179 -19.00 5.45 14.52
C ALA A 179 -20.36 6.08 14.87
N PRO A 180 -20.97 6.89 13.99
CA PRO A 180 -20.44 7.36 12.71
C PRO A 180 -19.33 8.41 12.87
N CYS A 181 -18.63 8.72 11.78
CA CYS A 181 -17.75 9.89 11.75
C CYS A 181 -18.58 11.18 11.93
N LEU A 182 -17.97 12.25 12.42
CA LEU A 182 -18.60 13.57 12.54
C LEU A 182 -19.15 14.13 11.21
N CYS A 183 -18.58 13.74 10.07
CA CYS A 183 -19.11 14.08 8.75
C CYS A 183 -20.34 13.26 8.33
N GLY A 184 -20.87 12.40 9.21
CA GLY A 184 -22.03 11.53 8.98
C GLY A 184 -21.73 10.22 8.24
N ALA A 185 -20.48 10.00 7.80
CA ALA A 185 -20.10 8.78 7.11
C ALA A 185 -20.10 7.57 8.06
N SER A 186 -20.61 6.44 7.58
CA SER A 186 -20.57 5.18 8.33
C SER A 186 -19.15 4.62 8.39
N ALA A 187 -18.93 3.80 9.41
CA ALA A 187 -17.65 3.17 9.74
C ALA A 187 -17.13 2.12 8.73
N ILE A 188 -17.91 1.81 7.70
CA ILE A 188 -17.84 0.52 6.99
C ILE A 188 -17.16 0.70 5.64
N GLU A 189 -15.84 0.87 5.65
CA GLU A 189 -15.02 0.61 4.46
C GLU A 189 -13.77 -0.16 4.89
N ASP A 190 -13.65 -1.40 4.41
CA ASP A 190 -12.48 -2.25 4.60
C ASP A 190 -11.21 -1.55 4.09
N GLY A 191 -10.08 -1.82 4.76
CA GLY A 191 -8.76 -1.33 4.33
C GLY A 191 -8.40 0.09 4.80
N ASN A 192 -9.16 0.69 5.72
CA ASN A 192 -8.88 2.03 6.26
C ASN A 192 -8.36 2.03 7.70
N CYS A 193 -7.90 0.87 8.18
CA CYS A 193 -7.34 0.71 9.52
C CYS A 193 -5.82 0.71 9.46
N PHE A 194 -5.20 1.35 10.45
CA PHE A 194 -3.76 1.51 10.55
C PHE A 194 -3.30 1.20 11.96
N TYR A 195 -2.12 0.61 12.06
CA TYR A 195 -1.36 0.54 13.29
C TYR A 195 -0.50 1.80 13.40
N ILE A 196 -0.51 2.39 14.59
CA ILE A 196 0.33 3.54 14.93
C ILE A 196 1.68 3.01 15.40
N GLY A 197 2.64 3.00 14.48
CA GLY A 197 3.96 2.44 14.69
C GLY A 197 4.90 3.34 15.50
N SER A 198 6.18 3.02 15.37
CA SER A 198 7.28 3.73 16.04
C SER A 198 7.75 4.92 15.19
N VAL A 199 8.28 5.96 15.84
CA VAL A 199 8.80 7.19 15.22
C VAL A 199 10.32 7.20 15.06
N GLU A 200 10.97 6.28 15.74
CA GLU A 200 12.42 6.20 15.93
C GLU A 200 13.15 6.05 14.59
N GLU A 201 12.64 5.17 13.71
CA GLU A 201 13.22 4.97 12.39
C GLU A 201 13.17 6.26 11.56
N TRP A 202 12.04 6.97 11.56
CA TRP A 202 11.89 8.25 10.86
C TRP A 202 12.80 9.33 11.44
N ARG A 203 12.81 9.48 12.78
CA ARG A 203 13.59 10.51 13.48
C ARG A 203 15.09 10.28 13.43
N SER A 204 15.55 9.04 13.18
CA SER A 204 16.96 8.72 13.05
C SER A 204 17.60 9.34 11.78
N ASP A 205 16.89 9.31 10.66
CA ASP A 205 17.31 9.90 9.38
C ASP A 205 16.08 10.19 8.48
N PRO A 206 15.39 11.33 8.69
CA PRO A 206 14.17 11.65 7.95
C PRO A 206 14.44 11.83 6.45
N ASN A 207 15.64 12.26 6.07
CA ASN A 207 16.00 12.47 4.66
C ASN A 207 16.14 11.14 3.92
N SER A 208 16.88 10.19 4.51
CA SER A 208 17.02 8.85 3.94
C SER A 208 15.68 8.14 3.85
N GLN A 209 14.86 8.24 4.90
CA GLN A 209 13.52 7.64 4.92
C GLN A 209 12.59 8.25 3.87
N ALA A 210 12.62 9.58 3.67
CA ALA A 210 11.87 10.23 2.60
C ALA A 210 12.29 9.75 1.20
N VAL A 211 13.61 9.64 0.95
CA VAL A 211 14.14 9.12 -0.31
C VAL A 211 13.70 7.67 -0.53
N ASN A 212 13.75 6.83 0.50
CA ASN A 212 13.33 5.44 0.44
C ASN A 212 11.83 5.31 0.11
N LEU A 213 10.97 6.14 0.73
CA LEU A 213 9.54 6.16 0.42
C LEU A 213 9.26 6.57 -1.03
N ARG A 214 9.95 7.59 -1.54
CA ARG A 214 9.85 8.00 -2.95
C ARG A 214 10.29 6.88 -3.89
N LEU A 215 11.42 6.24 -3.60
CA LEU A 215 11.96 5.14 -4.39
C LEU A 215 11.01 3.94 -4.41
N GLN A 216 10.53 3.51 -3.24
CA GLN A 216 9.58 2.41 -3.10
C GLN A 216 8.32 2.67 -3.94
N ARG A 217 7.76 3.88 -3.86
CA ARG A 217 6.59 4.27 -4.65
C ARG A 217 6.85 4.19 -6.15
N THR A 218 8.00 4.69 -6.62
CA THR A 218 8.40 4.61 -8.04
C THR A 218 8.56 3.15 -8.48
N LEU A 219 9.19 2.30 -7.66
CA LEU A 219 9.36 0.88 -7.97
C LEU A 219 8.01 0.14 -8.02
N THR A 220 7.11 0.40 -7.08
CA THR A 220 5.75 -0.17 -7.10
C THR A 220 4.97 0.27 -8.35
N ALA A 221 5.04 1.55 -8.72
CA ALA A 221 4.41 2.04 -9.94
C ALA A 221 4.98 1.37 -11.19
N ALA A 222 6.31 1.21 -11.27
CA ALA A 222 6.97 0.54 -12.37
C ALA A 222 6.56 -0.95 -12.47
N ALA A 223 6.42 -1.64 -11.34
CA ALA A 223 5.97 -3.03 -11.30
C ALA A 223 4.55 -3.19 -11.85
N VAL A 224 3.63 -2.28 -11.52
CA VAL A 224 2.25 -2.28 -12.04
C VAL A 224 2.24 -2.11 -13.57
N VAL A 225 3.05 -1.18 -14.09
CA VAL A 225 3.16 -0.96 -15.55
C VAL A 225 3.76 -2.19 -16.24
N ALA A 226 4.80 -2.80 -15.66
CA ALA A 226 5.41 -4.00 -16.20
C ALA A 226 4.41 -5.16 -16.27
N GLU A 227 3.58 -5.34 -15.25
CA GLU A 227 2.56 -6.39 -15.22
C GLU A 227 1.43 -6.12 -16.23
N ASP A 228 0.97 -4.88 -16.39
CA ASP A 228 0.01 -4.52 -17.44
C ASP A 228 0.57 -4.84 -18.83
N LEU A 229 1.84 -4.51 -19.10
CA LEU A 229 2.49 -4.85 -20.37
C LEU A 229 2.59 -6.36 -20.60
N ARG A 230 2.94 -7.15 -19.57
CA ARG A 230 2.92 -8.62 -19.66
C ARG A 230 1.54 -9.17 -19.96
N SER A 231 0.50 -8.64 -19.29
CA SER A 231 -0.89 -9.07 -19.51
C SER A 231 -1.38 -8.81 -20.95
N ARG A 232 -0.88 -7.74 -21.58
CA ARG A 232 -1.17 -7.40 -22.99
C ARG A 232 -0.35 -8.23 -23.99
N GLN A 233 0.86 -8.62 -23.61
CA GLN A 233 1.75 -9.44 -24.44
C GLN A 233 1.44 -10.93 -24.38
N GLN A 234 0.75 -11.42 -23.33
CA GLN A 234 0.25 -12.79 -23.33
C GLN A 234 -0.57 -12.95 -24.62
N PRO A 235 -0.10 -13.77 -25.58
CA PRO A 235 -0.84 -13.99 -26.80
C PRO A 235 -2.20 -14.46 -26.33
N ARG A 236 -3.25 -13.69 -26.66
CA ARG A 236 -4.62 -14.18 -26.50
C ARG A 236 -4.54 -15.54 -27.15
N ALA A 237 -4.68 -16.61 -26.35
CA ALA A 237 -4.97 -17.90 -26.89
C ALA A 237 -6.25 -17.61 -27.67
N HIS A 238 -6.08 -17.34 -28.97
CA HIS A 238 -7.18 -17.40 -29.88
C HIS A 238 -7.68 -18.79 -29.58
N ASN A 239 -8.86 -18.83 -28.96
CA ASN A 239 -9.65 -20.02 -28.92
C ASN A 239 -9.75 -20.36 -30.40
N LEU A 240 -8.80 -21.18 -30.86
CA LEU A 240 -8.88 -21.94 -32.08
C LEU A 240 -10.10 -22.75 -31.75
N ARG A 241 -11.25 -22.15 -32.10
CA ARG A 241 -12.56 -22.75 -32.02
C ARG A 241 -12.29 -24.12 -32.60
N PRO A 242 -12.38 -25.20 -31.80
CA PRO A 242 -12.09 -26.52 -32.30
C PRO A 242 -12.87 -26.58 -33.60
N THR A 243 -12.17 -26.66 -34.72
CA THR A 243 -12.81 -26.83 -36.02
C THR A 243 -13.73 -28.00 -35.75
N GLN A 244 -15.04 -27.74 -35.76
CA GLN A 244 -16.03 -28.79 -35.61
C GLN A 244 -15.70 -29.72 -36.76
N SER A 245 -14.94 -30.77 -36.44
CA SER A 245 -14.69 -31.87 -37.35
C SER A 245 -16.09 -32.37 -37.62
N HIS A 246 -16.61 -32.02 -38.79
CA HIS A 246 -17.84 -32.61 -39.32
C HIS A 246 -17.70 -34.11 -39.11
N ALA A 247 -18.51 -34.65 -38.20
CA ALA A 247 -18.58 -36.08 -38.00
C ALA A 247 -18.94 -36.68 -39.37
N PRO A 248 -18.13 -37.60 -39.91
CA PRO A 248 -18.51 -38.32 -41.13
C PRO A 248 -19.82 -39.07 -40.87
N PRO A 249 -20.68 -39.23 -41.89
CA PRO A 249 -21.96 -39.90 -41.76
C PRO A 249 -21.75 -41.33 -41.24
N THR A 250 -22.53 -41.67 -40.21
CA THR A 250 -22.67 -42.99 -39.61
C THR A 250 -22.93 -44.06 -40.66
N GLY A 251 -21.91 -44.89 -40.90
CA GLY A 251 -22.07 -46.22 -41.50
C GLY A 251 -22.40 -47.26 -40.42
N PRO A 252 -23.05 -48.38 -40.78
CA PRO A 252 -23.58 -49.35 -39.83
C PRO A 252 -22.47 -50.13 -39.11
N ALA A 253 -22.79 -50.42 -37.84
CA ALA A 253 -21.96 -51.07 -36.85
C ALA A 253 -21.36 -52.40 -37.31
N THR A 254 -20.04 -52.53 -37.15
CA THR A 254 -19.39 -53.83 -36.99
C THR A 254 -18.64 -53.84 -35.66
N SER A 255 -19.07 -54.78 -34.83
CA SER A 255 -18.54 -55.11 -33.51
C SER A 255 -17.09 -55.56 -33.61
N ARG A 256 -16.20 -54.98 -32.78
CA ARG A 256 -14.95 -55.62 -32.30
C ARG A 256 -14.19 -54.75 -31.29
N PRO A 257 -13.26 -55.34 -30.50
CA PRO A 257 -13.50 -55.63 -29.10
C PRO A 257 -12.71 -54.73 -28.15
N ASP A 258 -13.15 -54.80 -26.89
CA ASP A 258 -12.47 -54.35 -25.68
C ASP A 258 -10.96 -54.64 -25.70
N LEU A 259 -10.17 -53.56 -25.62
CA LEU A 259 -8.74 -53.58 -25.35
C LEU A 259 -8.45 -52.52 -24.28
N SER A 260 -8.86 -52.87 -23.08
CA SER A 260 -8.20 -52.52 -21.83
C SER A 260 -6.68 -52.36 -21.95
N ARG A 261 -6.16 -51.41 -21.16
CA ARG A 261 -4.75 -51.15 -20.80
C ARG A 261 -3.87 -50.48 -21.87
N ARG A 262 -3.63 -49.18 -21.65
CA ARG A 262 -2.30 -48.64 -21.36
C ARG A 262 -2.40 -47.19 -20.86
N ILE A 263 -2.48 -47.06 -19.54
CA ILE A 263 -2.09 -45.83 -18.85
C ILE A 263 -0.59 -45.71 -19.05
N THR A 264 -0.16 -44.75 -19.88
CA THR A 264 1.25 -44.39 -20.02
C THR A 264 1.41 -43.02 -19.38
N THR A 265 2.03 -43.04 -18.22
CA THR A 265 2.39 -41.91 -17.37
C THR A 265 3.34 -40.99 -18.15
N TYR A 266 2.82 -39.87 -18.69
CA TYR A 266 3.69 -38.76 -19.10
C TYR A 266 4.08 -37.96 -17.86
N ALA A 267 5.10 -38.44 -17.16
CA ALA A 267 5.83 -37.66 -16.19
C ALA A 267 6.54 -36.53 -16.96
N ARG A 268 6.03 -35.31 -16.83
CA ARG A 268 6.74 -34.09 -17.25
C ARG A 268 8.10 -34.04 -16.56
N MET A 269 9.15 -34.19 -17.34
CA MET A 269 10.49 -33.74 -16.97
C MET A 269 10.47 -32.21 -16.88
N VAL A 270 10.28 -31.70 -15.67
CA VAL A 270 10.62 -30.32 -15.35
C VAL A 270 12.14 -30.29 -15.12
N PRO A 271 12.91 -29.45 -15.83
CA PRO A 271 14.33 -29.30 -15.54
C PRO A 271 14.46 -28.82 -14.09
N ARG A 272 15.08 -29.63 -13.23
CA ARG A 272 15.55 -29.18 -11.92
C ARG A 272 16.62 -28.12 -12.18
N VAL A 273 16.22 -26.85 -12.12
CA VAL A 273 17.16 -25.75 -11.89
C VAL A 273 17.81 -26.05 -10.54
N ARG A 274 19.11 -26.36 -10.54
CA ARG A 274 19.91 -26.36 -9.31
C ARG A 274 19.88 -24.94 -8.78
N VAL A 275 19.02 -24.71 -7.80
CA VAL A 275 19.19 -23.59 -6.88
C VAL A 275 20.46 -23.92 -6.11
N ASN A 276 21.53 -23.19 -6.38
CA ASN A 276 22.71 -23.22 -5.52
C ASN A 276 22.22 -22.82 -4.13
N ASN A 277 22.23 -23.75 -3.19
CA ASN A 277 21.99 -23.43 -1.79
C ASN A 277 22.99 -22.33 -1.41
N PRO A 278 22.53 -21.17 -0.94
CA PRO A 278 23.44 -20.18 -0.39
C PRO A 278 24.21 -20.84 0.77
N GLU A 279 25.51 -20.64 0.77
CA GLU A 279 26.42 -21.06 1.82
C GLU A 279 25.85 -20.59 3.17
N PRO A 280 25.75 -21.47 4.19
CA PRO A 280 25.20 -21.09 5.48
C PRO A 280 26.02 -19.92 6.03
N LEU A 281 25.34 -18.80 6.28
CA LEU A 281 25.96 -17.63 6.89
C LEU A 281 26.60 -18.06 8.23
N PRO A 282 27.82 -17.58 8.54
CA PRO A 282 28.42 -17.84 9.84
C PRO A 282 27.45 -17.39 10.94
N PRO A 283 27.36 -18.11 12.07
CA PRO A 283 26.44 -17.77 13.14
C PRO A 283 26.72 -16.35 13.61
N THR A 284 25.77 -15.45 13.35
CA THR A 284 25.79 -14.10 13.89
C THR A 284 25.70 -14.23 15.40
N VAL A 285 26.81 -14.00 16.10
CA VAL A 285 26.82 -13.90 17.55
C VAL A 285 26.00 -12.67 17.90
N ALA A 286 24.77 -12.87 18.36
CA ALA A 286 23.93 -11.78 18.82
C ALA A 286 24.66 -11.08 19.98
N PRO A 287 24.80 -9.75 19.93
CA PRO A 287 25.48 -9.03 20.99
C PRO A 287 24.74 -9.25 22.31
N ARG A 288 25.49 -9.55 23.37
CA ARG A 288 24.91 -9.86 24.67
C ARG A 288 24.65 -8.54 25.39
N ALA A 289 23.38 -8.18 25.49
CA ALA A 289 22.97 -7.07 26.34
C ALA A 289 22.94 -7.52 27.81
N ARG A 290 23.63 -6.75 28.67
CA ARG A 290 23.71 -6.93 30.11
C ARG A 290 23.17 -5.69 30.82
N TRP A 291 22.30 -5.88 31.80
CA TRP A 291 21.87 -4.81 32.71
C TRP A 291 22.81 -4.74 33.91
N GLN A 292 23.43 -3.60 34.15
CA GLN A 292 24.29 -3.37 35.32
C GLN A 292 24.19 -1.90 35.77
N ASP A 293 24.06 -1.67 37.08
CA ASP A 293 24.03 -0.33 37.70
C ASP A 293 23.00 0.66 37.10
N GLY A 294 21.88 0.15 36.59
CA GLY A 294 20.81 0.96 36.01
C GLY A 294 20.99 1.33 34.53
N PHE A 295 21.98 0.75 33.86
CA PHE A 295 22.26 0.98 32.44
C PHE A 295 22.36 -0.34 31.66
N TRP A 296 22.02 -0.30 30.36
CA TRP A 296 22.24 -1.39 29.41
C TRP A 296 23.63 -1.28 28.81
N TYR A 297 24.40 -2.36 28.88
CA TYR A 297 25.68 -2.52 28.20
C TYR A 297 25.53 -3.59 27.12
N VAL A 298 26.11 -3.35 25.95
CA VAL A 298 26.08 -4.27 24.82
C VAL A 298 27.53 -4.65 24.52
N ASP A 299 27.89 -5.91 24.80
CA ASP A 299 29.20 -6.49 24.47
C ASP A 299 29.27 -6.93 23.00
#